data_AF-A0A7S0RD45-F1
#
_entry.id   AF-A0A7S0RD45-F1
#
_cell.length_a   1.000
_cell.length_b   1.000
_cell.length_c   1.000
_cell.angle_alpha   90.00
_cell.angle_beta   90.00
_cell.angle_gamma   90.00
#
_symmetry.space_group_name_H-M   'P 1'
#
loop_
_entity.id
_entity.type
_entity.pdbx_description
1 polymer ?
#
loop_
_entity_poly.entity_id
_entity_poly.type
_entity_poly.pdbx_seq_one_letter_code
_entity_poly.pdbx_strand_id
1 'polypeptide(L)'
;MGNTLGIPSGPVPVEKVLALCVDGTFADEVATQRRILDASEPKKMSREERRAATEAELRKHGVATPTPADISIDELRNALAAVSLDTFWQQNARLHPNYGRVKNWLYVHEKYREHLDDLEKESKGVCASPDERCCLYNPSDPVGARVKVRQDVGKHFEDLVAKMKEHHEFEEKQLFAFYKKEGAKMYAKDDYHQLMAAIKGLQDDHDMRSEIFVRKAFDDYDAKKTGGKWQQERQIGQQMEAYNIVTKNHMEREETVLVRRWMELTDDQYKLYRTYLSTKYAMVY
;
A
#
# COMPACT_ATOMS: atom_id res chain seq x y z
N MET A 1 15.97 18.84 -13.36
CA MET A 1 15.79 19.66 -12.14
C MET A 1 15.21 18.74 -11.09
N GLY A 2 16.02 18.34 -10.11
CA GLY A 2 15.60 17.36 -9.11
C GLY A 2 14.66 18.01 -8.09
N ASN A 3 13.40 17.55 -8.05
CA ASN A 3 12.56 17.73 -6.87
C ASN A 3 13.17 16.89 -5.76
N THR A 4 14.07 17.47 -4.97
CA THR A 4 14.33 16.99 -3.62
C THR A 4 13.07 17.25 -2.83
N LEU A 5 12.12 16.29 -2.87
CA LEU A 5 11.12 16.16 -1.81
C LEU A 5 11.91 16.19 -0.51
N GLY A 6 11.79 17.28 0.25
CA GLY A 6 12.52 17.46 1.49
C GLY A 6 12.13 16.32 2.42
N ILE A 7 12.98 15.30 2.50
CA ILE A 7 12.77 14.19 3.41
C ILE A 7 12.96 14.79 4.80
N PRO A 8 11.93 14.78 5.68
CA PRO A 8 12.12 15.26 7.03
C PRO A 8 13.15 14.37 7.71
N SER A 9 14.36 14.92 7.92
CA SER A 9 15.39 14.30 8.73
C SER A 9 15.13 14.68 10.19
N GLY A 10 14.58 13.76 10.97
CA GLY A 10 14.35 13.97 12.40
C GLY A 10 13.03 13.33 12.88
N PRO A 11 12.85 13.22 14.20
CA PRO A 11 11.64 12.67 14.78
C PRO A 11 10.41 13.53 14.47
N VAL A 12 9.24 12.89 14.37
CA VAL A 12 7.95 13.58 14.12
C VAL A 12 7.52 14.30 15.40
N PRO A 13 7.24 15.62 15.37
CA PRO A 13 6.67 16.30 16.53
C PRO A 13 5.27 15.77 16.85
N VAL A 14 4.96 15.52 18.13
CA VAL A 14 3.63 15.09 18.59
C VAL A 14 2.52 15.99 18.07
N GLU A 15 2.75 17.30 18.00
CA GLU A 15 1.77 18.28 17.55
C GLU A 15 1.34 18.02 16.10
N LYS A 16 2.25 17.51 15.26
CA LYS A 16 1.90 17.11 13.89
C LYS A 16 1.01 15.86 13.86
N VAL A 17 1.23 14.91 14.77
CA VAL A 17 0.37 13.73 14.90
C VAL A 17 -1.02 14.14 15.38
N LEU A 18 -1.08 15.00 16.40
CA LEU A 18 -2.33 15.50 16.95
C LEU A 18 -3.17 16.29 15.94
N ALA A 19 -2.53 17.07 15.06
CA ALA A 19 -3.22 17.78 14.00
C ALA A 19 -3.97 16.83 13.04
N LEU A 20 -3.48 15.60 12.86
CA LEU A 20 -4.12 14.59 12.01
C LEU A 20 -5.36 13.98 12.70
N CYS A 21 -5.39 13.93 14.03
CA CYS A 21 -6.51 13.39 14.82
C CYS A 21 -7.80 14.24 14.77
N VAL A 22 -7.79 15.37 14.06
CA VAL A 22 -8.92 16.33 14.04
C VAL A 22 -9.93 16.04 12.93
N ASP A 23 -9.59 15.18 11.95
CA ASP A 23 -10.57 14.70 10.96
C ASP A 23 -11.64 13.85 11.67
N GLY A 24 -12.92 14.17 11.49
CA GLY A 24 -14.03 13.54 12.22
C GLY A 24 -14.12 12.02 12.04
N THR A 25 -13.68 11.47 10.91
CA THR A 25 -13.67 10.00 10.71
C THR A 25 -12.49 9.33 11.42
N PHE A 26 -11.31 9.94 11.33
CA PHE A 26 -10.10 9.46 11.97
C PHE A 26 -10.12 9.65 13.50
N ALA A 27 -10.79 10.69 13.99
CA ALA A 27 -10.95 10.99 15.41
C ALA A 27 -11.65 9.85 16.17
N ASP A 28 -12.66 9.22 15.54
CA ASP A 28 -13.41 8.11 16.15
C ASP A 28 -12.56 6.84 16.25
N GLU A 29 -11.72 6.56 15.25
CA GLU A 29 -10.76 5.46 15.28
C GLU A 29 -9.70 5.67 16.36
N VAL A 30 -9.15 6.89 16.45
CA VAL A 30 -8.19 7.28 17.49
C VAL A 30 -8.84 7.16 18.88
N ALA A 31 -10.08 7.59 19.06
CA ALA A 31 -10.80 7.47 20.32
C ALA A 31 -11.08 6.01 20.71
N THR A 32 -11.31 5.14 19.72
CA THR A 32 -11.48 3.70 19.92
C THR A 32 -10.16 3.06 20.33
N GLN A 33 -9.08 3.34 19.62
CA GLN A 33 -7.75 2.82 19.93
C GLN A 33 -7.26 3.32 21.29
N ARG A 34 -7.56 4.58 21.65
CA ARG A 34 -7.28 5.12 22.98
C ARG A 34 -7.98 4.34 24.08
N ARG A 35 -9.27 4.01 23.92
CA ARG A 35 -10.00 3.19 24.89
C ARG A 35 -9.38 1.80 25.07
N ILE A 36 -8.87 1.20 23.99
CA ILE A 36 -8.15 -0.08 24.05
C ILE A 36 -6.85 0.06 24.85
N LEU A 37 -6.06 1.11 24.56
CA LEU A 37 -4.84 1.40 25.30
C LEU A 37 -5.14 1.60 26.79
N ASP A 38 -6.14 2.41 27.14
CA ASP A 38 -6.58 2.66 28.51
C ASP A 38 -6.98 1.36 29.24
N ALA A 39 -7.70 0.47 28.56
CA ALA A 39 -8.13 -0.81 29.13
C ALA A 39 -6.97 -1.79 29.36
N SER A 40 -5.89 -1.67 28.58
CA SER A 40 -4.69 -2.51 28.69
C SER A 40 -3.73 -2.07 29.81
N GLU A 41 -3.95 -0.91 30.43
CA GLU A 41 -3.00 -0.34 31.39
C GLU A 41 -2.96 -1.05 32.75
N PRO A 42 -1.77 -1.20 33.36
CA PRO A 42 -1.65 -1.69 34.71
C PRO A 42 -2.35 -0.78 35.73
N LYS A 43 -3.22 -1.35 36.56
CA LYS A 43 -4.03 -0.64 37.58
C LYS A 43 -3.24 0.12 38.66
N LYS A 44 -1.91 0.00 38.72
CA LYS A 44 -1.08 0.56 39.82
C LYS A 44 -0.08 1.64 39.40
N MET A 45 -0.09 2.11 38.15
CA MET A 45 0.83 3.17 37.73
C MET A 45 0.39 4.55 38.23
N SER A 46 1.35 5.31 38.73
CA SER A 46 1.21 6.75 38.98
C SER A 46 1.07 7.52 37.66
N ARG A 47 0.65 8.79 37.75
CA ARG A 47 0.49 9.65 36.57
C ARG A 47 1.82 9.89 35.85
N GLU A 48 2.90 10.06 36.59
CA GLU A 48 4.24 10.31 36.04
C GLU A 48 4.79 9.08 35.33
N GLU A 49 4.61 7.89 35.93
CA GLU A 49 4.97 6.63 35.28
C GLU A 49 4.20 6.41 33.98
N ARG A 50 2.90 6.72 33.96
CA ARG A 50 2.09 6.63 32.73
C ARG A 50 2.63 7.57 31.65
N ARG A 51 2.90 8.83 32.00
CA ARG A 51 3.46 9.81 31.06
C ARG A 51 4.77 9.30 30.48
N ALA A 52 5.72 8.90 31.34
CA ALA A 52 7.02 8.42 30.90
C ALA A 52 6.92 7.18 29.99
N ALA A 53 5.98 6.27 30.28
CA ALA A 53 5.73 5.10 29.45
C ALA A 53 5.17 5.48 28.06
N THR A 54 4.17 6.36 27.99
CA THR A 54 3.61 6.84 26.72
C THR A 54 4.65 7.57 25.87
N GLU A 55 5.45 8.45 26.49
CA GLU A 55 6.54 9.15 25.79
C GLU A 55 7.62 8.18 25.29
N ALA A 56 7.94 7.15 26.07
CA ALA A 56 8.88 6.12 25.64
C ALA A 56 8.35 5.32 24.45
N GLU A 57 7.06 4.99 24.42
CA GLU A 57 6.45 4.27 23.30
C GLU A 57 6.38 5.12 22.03
N LEU A 58 5.96 6.39 22.14
CA LEU A 58 5.99 7.35 21.03
C LEU A 58 7.40 7.48 20.43
N ARG A 59 8.43 7.51 21.27
CA ARG A 59 9.82 7.55 20.82
C ARG A 59 10.22 6.30 20.02
N LYS A 60 9.66 5.12 20.32
CA LYS A 60 9.89 3.91 19.51
C LYS A 60 9.31 4.05 18.10
N HIS A 61 8.19 4.77 17.95
CA HIS A 61 7.61 5.12 16.64
C HIS A 61 8.30 6.34 15.99
N GLY A 62 9.44 6.79 16.51
CA GLY A 62 10.15 7.96 15.98
C GLY A 62 9.41 9.29 16.18
N VAL A 63 8.45 9.33 17.12
CA VAL A 63 7.73 10.55 17.48
C VAL A 63 8.45 11.22 18.64
N ALA A 64 8.88 12.47 18.43
CA ALA A 64 9.44 13.29 19.49
C ALA A 64 8.34 13.89 20.33
N THR A 65 8.50 13.74 21.64
CA THR A 65 7.75 14.47 22.64
C THR A 65 8.61 15.66 23.08
N PRO A 66 8.17 16.92 22.89
CA PRO A 66 8.83 18.05 23.52
C PRO A 66 8.99 17.83 25.03
N THR A 67 10.06 18.37 25.61
CA THR A 67 10.25 18.47 27.07
C THR A 67 9.06 19.20 27.74
N PRO A 68 8.79 19.00 29.05
CA PRO A 68 7.44 18.82 29.61
C PRO A 68 6.51 20.04 29.70
N ALA A 69 6.73 21.13 28.97
CA ALA A 69 6.05 22.38 29.29
C ALA A 69 4.56 22.43 28.88
N ASP A 70 4.13 21.83 27.75
CA ASP A 70 2.81 22.21 27.18
C ASP A 70 1.89 21.04 26.74
N ILE A 71 2.37 19.79 26.70
CA ILE A 71 1.55 18.65 26.24
C ILE A 71 1.04 17.84 27.44
N SER A 72 -0.29 17.68 27.49
CA SER A 72 -0.99 16.86 28.48
C SER A 72 -0.78 15.36 28.23
N ILE A 73 -0.97 14.54 29.28
CA ILE A 73 -0.90 13.09 29.13
C ILE A 73 -1.93 12.55 28.13
N ASP A 74 -3.12 13.16 28.08
CA ASP A 74 -4.20 12.76 27.17
C ASP A 74 -3.85 13.04 25.70
N GLU A 75 -3.15 14.14 25.44
CA GLU A 75 -2.61 14.45 24.11
C GLU A 75 -1.52 13.44 23.71
N LEU A 76 -0.61 13.08 24.61
CA LEU A 76 0.37 12.03 24.33
C LEU A 76 -0.32 10.69 24.02
N ARG A 77 -1.39 10.35 24.74
CA ARG A 77 -2.17 9.13 24.50
C ARG A 77 -2.92 9.17 23.18
N ASN A 78 -3.49 10.32 22.80
CA ASN A 78 -4.13 10.51 21.50
C ASN A 78 -3.10 10.33 20.36
N ALA A 79 -1.90 10.91 20.51
CA ALA A 79 -0.82 10.72 19.54
C ALA A 79 -0.41 9.24 19.46
N LEU A 80 -0.26 8.56 20.61
CA LEU A 80 0.09 7.14 20.64
C LEU A 80 -1.00 6.27 20.00
N ALA A 81 -2.27 6.55 20.30
CA ALA A 81 -3.41 5.89 19.70
C ALA A 81 -3.41 6.04 18.17
N ALA A 82 -3.16 7.24 17.66
CA ALA A 82 -3.07 7.49 16.22
C ALA A 82 -1.92 6.72 15.55
N VAL A 83 -0.70 6.79 16.07
CA VAL A 83 0.45 6.08 15.46
C VAL A 83 0.40 4.56 15.64
N SER A 84 -0.47 4.08 16.54
CA SER A 84 -0.73 2.65 16.74
C SER A 84 -1.73 2.07 15.71
N LEU A 85 -2.37 2.90 14.89
CA LEU A 85 -3.23 2.45 13.81
C LEU A 85 -2.38 2.02 12.60
N ASP A 86 -2.64 0.84 12.07
CA ASP A 86 -1.92 0.31 10.89
C ASP A 86 -2.12 1.23 9.66
N THR A 87 -3.30 1.85 9.53
CA THR A 87 -3.65 2.80 8.47
C THR A 87 -2.99 4.17 8.60
N PHE A 88 -2.60 4.60 9.81
CA PHE A 88 -1.99 5.91 10.01
C PHE A 88 -0.67 6.01 9.23
N TRP A 89 0.20 5.03 9.39
CA TRP A 89 1.51 5.03 8.73
C TRP A 89 1.45 4.70 7.25
N GLN A 90 0.42 3.98 6.80
CA GLN A 90 0.11 3.85 5.38
C GLN A 90 -0.12 5.24 4.75
N GLN A 91 -0.96 6.07 5.34
CA GLN A 91 -1.32 7.39 4.81
C GLN A 91 -0.25 8.47 5.07
N ASN A 92 0.52 8.32 6.15
CA ASN A 92 1.44 9.33 6.65
C ASN A 92 2.91 8.86 6.67
N ALA A 93 3.26 7.86 5.86
CA ALA A 93 4.60 7.26 5.83
C ALA A 93 5.72 8.31 5.72
N ARG A 94 5.49 9.38 4.94
CA ARG A 94 6.44 10.48 4.74
C ARG A 94 6.79 11.26 6.00
N LEU A 95 5.94 11.19 7.03
CA LEU A 95 6.24 11.79 8.33
C LEU A 95 7.25 10.93 9.09
N HIS A 96 7.22 9.61 8.95
CA HIS A 96 8.04 8.71 9.75
C HIS A 96 9.55 8.95 9.55
N PRO A 97 10.39 8.96 10.60
CA PRO A 97 11.83 9.23 10.45
C PRO A 97 12.54 8.18 9.58
N ASN A 98 12.03 6.94 9.63
CA ASN A 98 12.51 5.83 8.81
C ASN A 98 11.80 5.70 7.44
N TYR A 99 11.10 6.72 6.96
CA TYR A 99 10.44 6.70 5.64
C TYR A 99 11.38 6.25 4.52
N GLY A 100 12.66 6.61 4.62
CA GLY A 100 13.70 6.22 3.67
C GLY A 100 13.83 4.72 3.42
N ARG A 101 13.34 3.86 4.34
CA ARG A 101 13.37 2.40 4.23
C ARG A 101 12.27 1.83 3.33
N VAL A 102 11.13 2.51 3.24
CA VAL A 102 9.95 2.05 2.47
C VAL A 102 9.70 2.91 1.23
N LYS A 103 10.35 4.07 1.10
CA LYS A 103 10.05 5.07 0.06
C LYS A 103 10.03 4.50 -1.37
N ASN A 104 10.99 3.62 -1.70
CA ASN A 104 11.12 3.10 -3.05
C ASN A 104 10.08 2.00 -3.32
N TRP A 105 9.70 1.24 -2.30
CA TRP A 105 8.60 0.29 -2.37
C TRP A 105 7.25 0.98 -2.59
N LEU A 106 6.96 2.02 -1.80
CA LEU A 106 5.77 2.86 -2.01
C LEU A 106 5.77 3.58 -3.37
N TYR A 107 6.93 4.04 -3.84
CA TYR A 107 7.04 4.62 -5.18
C TYR A 107 6.69 3.62 -6.29
N VAL A 108 7.14 2.37 -6.16
CA VAL A 108 6.78 1.31 -7.11
C VAL A 108 5.28 1.05 -7.10
N HIS A 109 4.64 0.99 -5.92
CA HIS A 109 3.19 0.86 -5.81
C HIS A 109 2.44 2.02 -6.46
N GLU A 110 2.88 3.26 -6.24
CA GLU A 110 2.32 4.44 -6.89
C GLU A 110 2.39 4.33 -8.43
N LYS A 111 3.53 3.85 -8.98
CA LYS A 111 3.68 3.62 -10.42
C LYS A 111 2.77 2.52 -10.96
N TYR A 112 2.52 1.47 -10.17
CA TYR A 112 1.52 0.46 -10.57
C TYR A 112 0.11 1.01 -10.57
N ARG A 113 -0.27 1.83 -9.58
CA ARG A 113 -1.58 2.51 -9.58
C ARG A 113 -1.76 3.39 -10.82
N GLU A 114 -0.75 4.18 -11.19
CA GLU A 114 -0.77 4.99 -12.42
C GLU A 114 -0.96 4.11 -13.67
N HIS A 115 -0.21 3.02 -13.82
CA HIS A 115 -0.36 2.11 -14.96
C HIS A 115 -1.74 1.42 -14.99
N LEU A 116 -2.30 1.03 -13.85
CA LEU A 116 -3.64 0.45 -13.76
C LEU A 116 -4.70 1.47 -14.18
N ASP A 117 -4.58 2.72 -13.75
CA ASP A 117 -5.49 3.81 -14.16
C ASP A 117 -5.44 4.05 -15.66
N ASP A 118 -4.24 4.02 -16.25
CA ASP A 118 -4.08 4.21 -17.69
C ASP A 118 -4.65 3.03 -18.48
N LEU A 119 -4.41 1.79 -18.05
CA LEU A 119 -5.07 0.60 -18.60
C LEU A 119 -6.60 0.67 -18.49
N GLU A 120 -7.13 1.18 -17.38
CA GLU A 120 -8.57 1.38 -17.20
C GLU A 120 -9.12 2.36 -18.25
N LYS A 121 -8.47 3.51 -18.41
CA LYS A 121 -8.89 4.55 -19.37
C LYS A 121 -8.81 4.04 -20.79
N GLU A 122 -7.72 3.36 -21.15
CA GLU A 122 -7.54 2.75 -22.46
C GLU A 122 -8.64 1.71 -22.74
N SER A 123 -8.97 0.87 -21.75
CA SER A 123 -10.02 -0.15 -21.88
C SER A 123 -11.45 0.42 -21.87
N LYS A 124 -11.71 1.53 -21.16
CA LYS A 124 -13.00 2.24 -21.13
C LYS A 124 -13.22 3.12 -22.35
N GLY A 125 -12.15 3.64 -22.95
CA GLY A 125 -12.18 4.32 -24.26
C GLY A 125 -12.76 3.47 -25.39
N VAL A 126 -12.90 2.16 -25.17
CA VAL A 126 -13.57 1.20 -26.05
C VAL A 126 -15.10 1.22 -25.91
N CYS A 127 -15.70 1.79 -24.84
CA CYS A 127 -17.10 1.52 -24.47
C CYS A 127 -17.93 2.72 -23.94
N ALA A 128 -17.51 3.97 -24.10
CA ALA A 128 -18.16 5.12 -23.47
C ALA A 128 -19.34 5.76 -24.26
N SER A 129 -20.40 5.01 -24.61
CA SER A 129 -21.76 5.59 -24.76
C SER A 129 -22.87 4.52 -24.87
N PRO A 130 -24.04 4.68 -24.21
CA PRO A 130 -25.23 3.84 -24.42
C PRO A 130 -25.96 4.11 -25.74
N ASP A 131 -25.81 5.31 -26.30
CA ASP A 131 -26.40 5.73 -27.56
C ASP A 131 -25.29 6.30 -28.46
N GLU A 132 -25.30 5.93 -29.74
CA GLU A 132 -24.38 6.37 -30.81
C GLU A 132 -23.13 5.51 -31.08
N ARG A 133 -22.87 5.40 -32.38
CA ARG A 133 -21.85 4.58 -33.01
C ARG A 133 -20.46 5.12 -32.63
N CYS A 134 -19.67 4.27 -31.97
CA CYS A 134 -18.21 4.32 -31.87
C CYS A 134 -17.57 5.45 -31.04
N CYS A 135 -17.19 5.13 -29.80
CA CYS A 135 -15.91 5.60 -29.26
C CYS A 135 -14.81 4.79 -29.96
N LEU A 136 -14.35 5.36 -31.08
CA LEU A 136 -13.24 5.05 -32.00
C LEU A 136 -13.58 5.52 -33.44
N TYR A 137 -14.67 6.25 -33.64
CA TYR A 137 -14.97 6.92 -34.91
C TYR A 137 -15.15 8.43 -34.68
N ASN A 138 -14.07 9.18 -34.83
CA ASN A 138 -14.16 10.59 -35.18
C ASN A 138 -14.30 10.64 -36.72
N PRO A 139 -15.46 11.02 -37.29
CA PRO A 139 -15.63 11.09 -38.75
C PRO A 139 -14.69 12.10 -39.43
N SER A 140 -14.07 12.98 -38.64
CA SER A 140 -13.15 14.03 -39.09
C SER A 140 -11.68 13.62 -39.04
N ASP A 141 -11.35 12.42 -38.54
CA ASP A 141 -9.98 11.91 -38.44
C ASP A 141 -9.75 10.84 -39.52
N PRO A 142 -9.06 11.16 -40.64
CA PRO A 142 -9.14 10.30 -41.82
C PRO A 142 -8.38 8.97 -41.72
N VAL A 143 -7.44 8.77 -40.78
CA VAL A 143 -6.61 7.53 -40.71
C VAL A 143 -6.07 7.18 -39.30
N GLY A 144 -6.28 8.00 -38.24
CA GLY A 144 -5.29 8.09 -37.16
C GLY A 144 -5.30 7.11 -35.97
N ALA A 145 -6.43 6.86 -35.29
CA ALA A 145 -6.37 6.30 -33.93
C ALA A 145 -7.43 5.24 -33.64
N ARG A 146 -7.44 4.13 -34.38
CA ARG A 146 -8.09 2.91 -33.86
C ARG A 146 -7.17 2.33 -32.79
N VAL A 147 -7.56 2.41 -31.52
CA VAL A 147 -6.93 1.59 -30.47
C VAL A 147 -7.01 0.15 -30.96
N LYS A 148 -5.86 -0.44 -31.24
CA LYS A 148 -5.79 -1.85 -31.61
C LYS A 148 -5.81 -2.59 -30.29
N VAL A 149 -7.01 -2.88 -29.79
CA VAL A 149 -7.27 -3.44 -28.46
C VAL A 149 -6.24 -4.49 -28.01
N ARG A 150 -5.89 -5.46 -28.87
CA ARG A 150 -4.84 -6.46 -28.56
C ARG A 150 -3.40 -5.92 -28.65
N GLN A 151 -3.08 -5.04 -29.61
CA GLN A 151 -1.70 -4.52 -29.79
C GLN A 151 -1.32 -3.46 -28.75
N ASP A 152 -2.28 -2.65 -28.31
CA ASP A 152 -2.03 -1.53 -27.41
C ASP A 152 -2.34 -1.94 -25.97
N VAL A 153 -3.62 -2.20 -25.66
CA VAL A 153 -4.08 -2.56 -24.29
C VAL A 153 -3.52 -3.91 -23.86
N GLY A 154 -3.55 -4.91 -24.73
CA GLY A 154 -3.02 -6.25 -24.43
C GLY A 154 -1.53 -6.25 -24.13
N LYS A 155 -0.74 -5.45 -24.85
CA LYS A 155 0.70 -5.32 -24.62
C LYS A 155 0.99 -4.60 -23.30
N HIS A 156 0.33 -3.47 -23.06
CA HIS A 156 0.49 -2.72 -21.80
C HIS A 156 0.11 -3.57 -20.58
N PHE A 157 -0.93 -4.40 -20.70
CA PHE A 157 -1.33 -5.35 -19.67
C PHE A 157 -0.22 -6.38 -19.39
N GLU A 158 0.32 -7.04 -20.42
CA GLU A 158 1.40 -8.03 -20.22
C GLU A 158 2.69 -7.39 -19.68
N ASP A 159 3.02 -6.17 -20.11
CA ASP A 159 4.16 -5.40 -19.58
C ASP A 159 3.98 -5.07 -18.08
N LEU A 160 2.75 -4.76 -17.64
CA LEU A 160 2.44 -4.56 -16.22
C LEU A 160 2.54 -5.87 -15.44
N VAL A 161 1.94 -6.95 -15.92
CA VAL A 161 1.98 -8.27 -15.27
C VAL A 161 3.43 -8.75 -15.10
N ALA A 162 4.28 -8.54 -16.10
CA ALA A 162 5.70 -8.88 -16.01
C ALA A 162 6.41 -8.10 -14.88
N LYS A 163 6.14 -6.79 -14.75
CA LYS A 163 6.71 -5.95 -13.68
C LYS A 163 6.20 -6.37 -12.30
N MET A 164 4.90 -6.62 -12.17
CA MET A 164 4.29 -7.08 -10.92
C MET A 164 4.85 -8.43 -10.48
N LYS A 165 5.07 -9.35 -11.42
CA LYS A 165 5.72 -10.63 -11.11
C LYS A 165 7.11 -10.46 -10.48
N GLU A 166 7.93 -9.55 -10.99
CA GLU A 166 9.25 -9.27 -10.41
C GLU A 166 9.16 -8.65 -9.00
N HIS A 167 8.09 -7.91 -8.74
CA HIS A 167 7.79 -7.31 -7.45
C HIS A 167 7.30 -8.33 -6.43
N HIS A 168 6.32 -9.16 -6.79
CA HIS A 168 5.88 -10.29 -5.96
C HIS A 168 7.07 -11.22 -5.67
N GLU A 169 7.97 -11.45 -6.63
CA GLU A 169 9.18 -12.24 -6.38
C GLU A 169 10.07 -11.60 -5.30
N PHE A 170 10.19 -10.28 -5.29
CA PHE A 170 10.90 -9.56 -4.22
C PHE A 170 10.21 -9.79 -2.88
N GLU A 171 8.90 -9.59 -2.81
CA GLU A 171 8.13 -9.70 -1.58
C GLU A 171 8.22 -11.11 -1.02
N GLU A 172 7.92 -12.11 -1.83
CA GLU A 172 7.93 -13.52 -1.47
C GLU A 172 9.29 -13.99 -0.97
N LYS A 173 10.34 -13.74 -1.75
CA LYS A 173 11.66 -14.34 -1.51
C LYS A 173 12.48 -13.58 -0.48
N GLN A 174 12.16 -12.32 -0.19
CA GLN A 174 13.00 -11.48 0.66
C GLN A 174 12.22 -10.84 1.79
N LEU A 175 11.19 -10.03 1.49
CA LEU A 175 10.45 -9.30 2.52
C LEU A 175 9.66 -10.25 3.43
N PHE A 176 8.81 -11.10 2.85
CA PHE A 176 8.00 -12.08 3.58
C PHE A 176 8.89 -13.18 4.15
N ALA A 177 9.93 -13.59 3.45
CA ALA A 177 10.92 -14.55 3.96
C ALA A 177 11.59 -14.05 5.24
N PHE A 178 11.98 -12.77 5.29
CA PHE A 178 12.54 -12.14 6.49
C PHE A 178 11.54 -12.18 7.65
N TYR A 179 10.29 -11.75 7.44
CA TYR A 179 9.28 -11.76 8.49
C TYR A 179 8.92 -13.16 8.99
N LYS A 180 8.86 -14.16 8.10
CA LYS A 180 8.61 -15.56 8.49
C LYS A 180 9.76 -16.14 9.32
N LYS A 181 11.00 -15.79 9.01
CA LYS A 181 12.17 -16.38 9.67
C LYS A 181 12.56 -15.66 10.95
N GLU A 182 12.48 -14.33 10.97
CA GLU A 182 12.93 -13.51 12.10
C GLU A 182 11.77 -12.94 12.93
N GLY A 183 10.55 -12.87 12.37
CA GLY A 183 9.40 -12.21 13.01
C GLY A 183 9.04 -12.78 14.39
N ALA A 184 9.16 -14.09 14.59
CA ALA A 184 8.89 -14.73 15.88
C ALA A 184 9.82 -14.25 17.00
N LYS A 185 10.99 -13.68 16.67
CA LYS A 185 11.93 -13.07 17.62
C LYS A 185 11.69 -11.57 17.82
N MET A 186 10.98 -10.93 16.89
CA MET A 186 10.76 -9.49 16.86
C MET A 186 9.43 -9.07 17.49
N TYR A 187 8.42 -9.94 17.41
CA TYR A 187 7.05 -9.62 17.82
C TYR A 187 6.57 -10.50 18.97
N ALA A 188 5.61 -9.98 19.73
CA ALA A 188 4.83 -10.82 20.64
C ALA A 188 4.12 -11.92 19.87
N LYS A 189 3.82 -13.04 20.55
CA LYS A 189 3.28 -14.25 19.90
C LYS A 189 2.01 -13.97 19.09
N ASP A 190 1.09 -13.20 19.65
CA ASP A 190 -0.19 -12.91 19.01
C ASP A 190 -0.02 -11.96 17.82
N ASP A 191 0.83 -10.93 17.95
CA ASP A 191 1.18 -10.02 16.84
C ASP A 191 1.88 -10.75 15.70
N TYR A 192 2.77 -11.70 16.02
CA TYR A 192 3.42 -12.55 15.02
C TYR A 192 2.40 -13.43 14.29
N HIS A 193 1.46 -14.04 14.99
CA HIS A 193 0.41 -14.84 14.37
C HIS A 193 -0.48 -14.01 13.44
N GLN A 194 -0.87 -12.80 13.86
CA GLN A 194 -1.63 -11.88 13.02
C GLN A 194 -0.84 -11.49 11.77
N LEU A 195 0.46 -11.19 11.91
CA LEU A 195 1.35 -10.91 10.78
C LEU A 195 1.46 -12.10 9.83
N MET A 196 1.63 -13.33 10.33
CA MET A 196 1.71 -14.52 9.48
C MET A 196 0.40 -14.81 8.76
N ALA A 197 -0.75 -14.58 9.41
CA ALA A 197 -2.05 -14.70 8.78
C ALA A 197 -2.24 -13.65 7.66
N ALA A 198 -1.83 -12.41 7.91
CA ALA A 198 -1.87 -11.34 6.92
C ALA A 198 -0.95 -11.63 5.73
N ILE A 199 0.31 -12.02 5.98
CA ILE A 199 1.25 -12.40 4.92
C ILE A 199 0.67 -13.56 4.11
N LYS A 200 0.11 -14.59 4.74
CA LYS A 200 -0.51 -15.69 3.99
C LYS A 200 -1.62 -15.18 3.06
N GLY A 201 -2.48 -14.27 3.54
CA GLY A 201 -3.54 -13.68 2.70
C GLY A 201 -2.97 -12.92 1.50
N LEU A 202 -1.89 -12.15 1.69
CA LEU A 202 -1.20 -11.45 0.60
C LEU A 202 -0.60 -12.42 -0.42
N GLN A 203 0.04 -13.50 0.04
CA GLN A 203 0.58 -14.52 -0.85
C GLN A 203 -0.51 -15.26 -1.64
N ASP A 204 -1.66 -15.54 -1.01
CA ASP A 204 -2.80 -16.16 -1.71
C ASP A 204 -3.34 -15.24 -2.82
N ASP A 205 -3.15 -13.92 -2.70
CA ASP A 205 -3.53 -12.93 -3.72
C ASP A 205 -2.49 -12.78 -4.84
N HIS A 206 -1.21 -13.12 -4.61
CA HIS A 206 -0.17 -13.12 -5.66
C HIS A 206 -0.46 -14.14 -6.77
N ASP A 207 -1.26 -15.16 -6.48
CA ASP A 207 -1.86 -16.06 -7.47
C ASP A 207 -3.06 -15.38 -8.15
N MET A 208 -2.84 -14.21 -8.77
CA MET A 208 -3.88 -13.29 -9.29
C MET A 208 -4.78 -13.94 -10.33
N ARG A 209 -5.84 -14.64 -9.87
CA ARG A 209 -6.86 -15.25 -10.73
C ARG A 209 -7.53 -14.25 -11.68
N SER A 210 -7.56 -12.96 -11.30
CA SER A 210 -8.04 -11.86 -12.14
C SER A 210 -7.25 -11.75 -13.45
N GLU A 211 -5.93 -11.99 -13.45
CA GLU A 211 -5.11 -11.99 -14.67
C GLU A 211 -5.60 -13.03 -15.69
N ILE A 212 -5.98 -14.22 -15.21
CA ILE A 212 -6.45 -15.32 -16.05
C ILE A 212 -7.70 -14.91 -16.81
N PHE A 213 -8.62 -14.18 -16.15
CA PHE A 213 -9.85 -13.72 -16.79
C PHE A 213 -9.60 -12.63 -17.84
N VAL A 214 -8.64 -11.73 -17.60
CA VAL A 214 -8.21 -10.73 -18.60
C VAL A 214 -7.57 -11.41 -19.82
N ARG A 215 -6.61 -12.31 -19.61
CA ARG A 215 -5.97 -13.10 -20.69
C ARG A 215 -7.02 -13.87 -21.50
N LYS A 216 -7.96 -14.52 -20.81
CA LYS A 216 -9.06 -15.24 -21.46
C LYS A 216 -9.94 -14.33 -22.31
N ALA A 217 -10.25 -13.12 -21.84
CA ALA A 217 -11.05 -12.16 -22.61
C ALA A 217 -10.33 -11.74 -23.90
N PHE A 218 -9.02 -11.52 -23.83
CA PHE A 218 -8.21 -11.24 -25.02
C PHE A 218 -8.15 -12.45 -25.98
N ASP A 219 -8.00 -13.67 -25.47
CA ASP A 219 -7.95 -14.88 -26.30
C ASP A 219 -9.29 -15.17 -26.98
N ASP A 220 -10.40 -14.94 -26.28
CA ASP A 220 -11.75 -15.09 -26.84
C ASP A 220 -12.03 -14.01 -27.92
N TYR A 221 -11.49 -12.79 -27.76
CA TYR A 221 -11.50 -11.73 -28.78
C TYR A 221 -10.73 -12.14 -30.05
N ASP A 222 -9.48 -12.61 -29.91
CA ASP A 222 -8.64 -13.00 -31.04
C ASP A 222 -9.18 -14.23 -31.78
N ALA A 223 -9.74 -15.19 -31.03
CA ALA A 223 -10.38 -16.37 -31.59
C ALA A 223 -11.74 -16.09 -32.24
N LYS A 224 -12.25 -14.84 -32.18
CA LYS A 224 -13.57 -14.44 -32.68
C LYS A 224 -14.70 -15.34 -32.14
N LYS A 225 -14.60 -15.77 -30.88
CA LYS A 225 -15.62 -16.63 -30.25
C LYS A 225 -16.95 -15.89 -30.14
N THR A 226 -18.03 -16.66 -30.04
CA THR A 226 -19.44 -16.19 -30.04
C THR A 226 -19.67 -14.83 -29.37
N GLY A 227 -20.39 -13.95 -30.07
CA GLY A 227 -20.64 -12.57 -29.69
C GLY A 227 -20.20 -11.61 -30.79
N GLY A 228 -20.89 -10.48 -30.95
CA GLY A 228 -20.40 -9.41 -31.83
C GLY A 228 -19.09 -8.81 -31.29
N LYS A 229 -18.25 -8.26 -32.16
CA LYS A 229 -16.98 -7.60 -31.79
C LYS A 229 -17.12 -6.65 -30.59
N TRP A 230 -18.21 -5.88 -30.55
CA TRP A 230 -18.55 -4.96 -29.46
C TRP A 230 -18.73 -5.66 -28.10
N GLN A 231 -19.37 -6.83 -28.09
CA GLN A 231 -19.61 -7.59 -26.86
C GLN A 231 -18.30 -8.12 -26.26
N GLN A 232 -17.38 -8.55 -27.12
CA GLN A 232 -16.05 -9.03 -26.71
C GLN A 232 -15.18 -7.87 -26.17
N GLU A 233 -15.23 -6.71 -26.83
CA GLU A 233 -14.57 -5.48 -26.40
C GLU A 233 -15.06 -5.00 -25.03
N ARG A 234 -16.38 -5.02 -24.81
CA ARG A 234 -16.98 -4.74 -23.50
C ARG A 234 -16.53 -5.72 -22.43
N GLN A 235 -16.42 -7.01 -22.77
CA GLN A 235 -15.93 -8.03 -21.85
C GLN A 235 -14.48 -7.77 -21.41
N ILE A 236 -13.60 -7.36 -22.33
CA ILE A 236 -12.22 -6.96 -22.00
C ILE A 236 -12.22 -5.81 -20.99
N GLY A 237 -13.00 -4.75 -21.24
CA GLY A 237 -13.10 -3.60 -20.33
C GLY A 237 -13.58 -4.00 -18.93
N GLN A 238 -14.58 -4.88 -18.83
CA GLN A 238 -15.09 -5.38 -17.55
C GLN A 238 -14.05 -6.21 -16.79
N GLN A 239 -13.30 -7.08 -17.48
CA GLN A 239 -12.25 -7.87 -16.83
C GLN A 239 -11.08 -6.99 -16.40
N MET A 240 -10.73 -5.95 -17.17
CA MET A 240 -9.69 -4.99 -16.82
C MET A 240 -10.07 -4.18 -15.58
N GLU A 241 -11.31 -3.68 -15.52
CA GLU A 241 -11.82 -2.98 -14.34
C GLU A 241 -11.79 -3.86 -13.08
N ALA A 242 -12.21 -5.12 -13.20
CA ALA A 242 -12.12 -6.09 -12.10
C ALA A 242 -10.67 -6.34 -11.67
N TYR A 243 -9.75 -6.51 -12.63
CA TYR A 243 -8.32 -6.67 -12.36
C TYR A 243 -7.74 -5.45 -11.62
N ASN A 244 -8.09 -4.24 -12.05
CA ASN A 244 -7.66 -3.00 -11.42
C ASN A 244 -8.11 -2.89 -9.97
N ILE A 245 -9.39 -3.17 -9.69
CA ILE A 245 -9.94 -3.12 -8.34
C ILE A 245 -9.22 -4.11 -7.43
N VAL A 246 -9.09 -5.37 -7.87
CA VAL A 246 -8.41 -6.42 -7.08
C VAL A 246 -6.96 -6.05 -6.79
N THR A 247 -6.24 -5.56 -7.80
CA THR A 247 -4.82 -5.20 -7.67
C THR A 247 -4.60 -4.01 -6.75
N LYS A 248 -5.42 -2.96 -6.86
CA LYS A 248 -5.35 -1.79 -5.97
C LYS A 248 -5.65 -2.17 -4.52
N ASN A 249 -6.67 -3.00 -4.29
CA ASN A 249 -7.02 -3.49 -2.96
C ASN A 249 -5.95 -4.42 -2.38
N HIS A 250 -5.22 -5.15 -3.22
CA HIS A 250 -4.07 -5.94 -2.80
C HIS A 250 -2.94 -5.02 -2.30
N MET A 251 -2.48 -4.06 -3.12
CA MET A 251 -1.45 -3.10 -2.71
C MET A 251 -1.83 -2.32 -1.44
N GLU A 252 -3.11 -1.95 -1.29
CA GLU A 252 -3.59 -1.26 -0.08
C GLU A 252 -3.45 -2.14 1.18
N ARG A 253 -3.75 -3.44 1.07
CA ARG A 253 -3.59 -4.40 2.16
C ARG A 253 -2.12 -4.62 2.49
N GLU A 254 -1.25 -4.74 1.48
CA GLU A 254 0.19 -4.83 1.70
C GLU A 254 0.70 -3.62 2.48
N GLU A 255 0.34 -2.42 2.04
CA GLU A 255 0.79 -1.19 2.68
C GLU A 255 0.30 -1.09 4.12
N THR A 256 -0.97 -1.42 4.37
CA THR A 256 -1.56 -1.47 5.72
C THR A 256 -0.78 -2.44 6.63
N VAL A 257 -0.44 -3.62 6.13
CA VAL A 257 0.22 -4.65 6.92
C VAL A 257 1.70 -4.34 7.14
N LEU A 258 2.41 -3.90 6.10
CA LEU A 258 3.87 -3.95 6.06
C LEU A 258 4.53 -2.61 6.34
N VAL A 259 3.94 -1.48 5.92
CA VAL A 259 4.61 -0.16 5.96
C VAL A 259 5.03 0.18 7.38
N ARG A 260 4.09 0.11 8.32
CA ARG A 260 4.35 0.37 9.73
C ARG A 260 5.45 -0.57 10.26
N ARG A 261 5.27 -1.88 10.08
CA ARG A 261 6.15 -2.93 10.63
C ARG A 261 7.57 -2.84 10.07
N TRP A 262 7.74 -2.38 8.83
CA TRP A 262 9.03 -2.19 8.20
C TRP A 262 9.71 -0.90 8.68
N MET A 263 8.95 0.17 8.86
CA MET A 263 9.46 1.42 9.41
C MET A 263 9.85 1.31 10.90
N GLU A 264 9.19 0.44 11.65
CA GLU A 264 9.43 0.17 13.08
C GLU A 264 10.60 -0.77 13.36
N LEU A 265 11.24 -1.36 12.34
CA LEU A 265 12.43 -2.18 12.57
C LEU A 265 13.48 -1.36 13.34
N THR A 266 14.14 -1.97 14.32
CA THR A 266 15.33 -1.34 14.92
C THR A 266 16.46 -1.26 13.88
N ASP A 267 17.48 -0.45 14.13
CA ASP A 267 18.63 -0.37 13.22
C ASP A 267 19.30 -1.74 13.00
N ASP A 268 19.37 -2.57 14.04
CA ASP A 268 19.97 -3.91 13.94
C ASP A 268 19.05 -4.89 13.21
N GLN A 269 17.73 -4.81 13.43
CA GLN A 269 16.76 -5.58 12.63
C GLN A 269 16.78 -5.16 11.17
N TYR A 270 16.91 -3.87 10.88
CA TYR A 270 17.01 -3.39 9.50
C TYR A 270 18.32 -3.81 8.83
N LYS A 271 19.46 -3.75 9.55
CA LYS A 271 20.73 -4.32 9.05
C LYS A 271 20.59 -5.81 8.75
N LEU A 272 19.91 -6.57 9.62
CA LEU A 272 19.62 -7.98 9.38
C LEU A 272 18.75 -8.18 8.14
N TYR A 273 17.66 -7.42 8.00
CA TYR A 273 16.81 -7.42 6.81
C TYR A 273 17.62 -7.16 5.52
N ARG A 274 18.55 -6.19 5.55
CA ARG A 274 19.43 -5.89 4.40
C ARG A 274 20.27 -7.09 3.95
N THR A 275 20.52 -8.08 4.82
CA THR A 275 21.24 -9.32 4.44
C THR A 275 20.38 -10.31 3.64
N TYR A 276 19.04 -10.17 3.68
CA TYR A 276 18.12 -10.95 2.86
C TYR A 276 18.02 -10.38 1.45
N LEU A 277 18.35 -9.11 1.25
CA LEU A 277 18.25 -8.47 -0.05
C LEU A 277 19.32 -9.00 -1.02
N SER A 278 18.88 -9.54 -2.16
CA SER A 278 19.77 -9.84 -3.27
C SER A 278 20.34 -8.54 -3.85
N THR A 279 21.49 -8.61 -4.51
CA THR A 279 22.11 -7.42 -5.14
C THR A 279 21.16 -6.69 -6.09
N LYS A 280 20.28 -7.43 -6.80
CA LYS A 280 19.25 -6.85 -7.68
C LYS A 280 18.34 -5.88 -6.92
N TYR A 281 17.86 -6.29 -5.75
CA TYR A 281 16.85 -5.56 -5.00
C TYR A 281 17.45 -4.58 -3.99
N ALA A 282 18.66 -4.84 -3.48
CA ALA A 282 19.36 -3.95 -2.55
C ALA A 282 19.72 -2.57 -3.13
N MET A 283 19.73 -2.45 -4.47
CA MET A 283 19.89 -1.19 -5.20
C MET A 283 18.58 -0.42 -5.36
N VAL A 284 17.44 -1.12 -5.25
CA VAL A 284 16.10 -0.58 -5.47
C VAL A 284 15.40 -0.29 -4.16
N TYR A 285 15.50 -1.18 -3.17
CA TYR A 285 14.95 -1.07 -1.81
C TYR A 285 16.10 -0.97 -0.81
#